data_AF-A0A0L0W7F7-F1
#
_entry.id   AF-A0A0L0W7F7-F1
#
_cell.length_a   1.000
_cell.length_b   1.000
_cell.length_c   1.000
_cell.angle_alpha   90.00
_cell.angle_beta   90.00
_cell.angle_gamma   90.00
#
_symmetry.space_group_name_H-M   'P 1'
#
loop_
_entity.id
_entity.type
_entity.pdbx_description
1 polymer ?
#
loop_
_entity_poly.entity_id
_entity_poly.type
_entity_poly.pdbx_seq_one_letter_code
_entity_poly.pdbx_strand_id
1 'polypeptide(L)' 'MIKERVISILENHRGKVICSLIGFILAVIILLVGFFKTLFIIACVLVGYYFGSKIDNEENISDILDKILPPGNFK' A
#
# COMPACT_ATOMS: atom_id res chain seq x y z
N MET A 1 -12.51 8.22 35.00
CA MET A 1 -11.49 9.31 34.96
C MET A 1 -10.26 9.01 34.07
N ILE A 2 -9.60 7.84 34.18
CA ILE A 2 -8.42 7.51 33.36
C ILE A 2 -8.81 7.14 31.92
N LYS A 3 -9.93 6.42 31.76
CA LYS A 3 -10.42 5.97 30.45
C LYS A 3 -10.75 7.15 29.53
N GLU A 4 -11.38 8.20 30.06
CA GLU A 4 -11.75 9.39 29.29
C GLU A 4 -10.52 10.17 28.82
N ARG A 5 -9.44 10.22 29.61
CA ARG A 5 -8.16 10.83 29.20
C ARG A 5 -7.44 10.04 28.12
N VAL A 6 -7.48 8.72 28.18
CA VAL A 6 -6.85 7.87 27.15
C VAL A 6 -7.58 8.03 25.82
N ILE A 7 -8.91 8.07 25.85
CA ILE A 7 -9.74 8.24 24.65
C ILE A 7 -9.50 9.60 23.99
N SER A 8 -9.43 10.69 24.76
CA SER A 8 -9.20 12.03 24.18
C SER A 8 -7.82 12.19 23.52
N ILE A 9 -6.78 11.57 24.11
CA ILE A 9 -5.42 11.54 23.52
C ILE A 9 -5.39 10.67 22.26
N LEU A 10 -6.09 9.52 22.29
CA LEU A 10 -6.23 8.67 21.12
C LEU A 10 -6.92 9.42 19.99
N GLU A 11 -7.98 10.16 20.28
CA GLU A 11 -8.79 10.89 19.30
C GLU A 11 -8.01 12.00 18.59
N ASN A 12 -7.14 12.69 19.33
CA ASN A 12 -6.32 13.77 18.78
C ASN A 12 -5.15 13.26 17.91
N HIS A 13 -4.74 11.99 18.06
CA HIS A 13 -3.58 11.40 17.37
C HIS A 13 -3.81 9.96 16.88
N ARG A 14 -5.04 9.63 16.42
CA ARG A 14 -5.41 8.26 16.00
C ARG A 14 -4.44 7.69 14.97
N GLY A 15 -4.02 8.50 14.00
CA GLY A 15 -3.08 8.09 12.96
C GLY A 15 -1.73 7.61 13.50
N LYS A 16 -1.15 8.33 14.47
CA LYS A 16 0.15 7.97 15.07
C LYS A 16 0.06 6.66 15.86
N VAL A 17 -1.03 6.47 16.60
CA VAL A 17 -1.26 5.28 17.41
C VAL A 17 -1.46 4.06 16.53
N ILE A 18 -2.29 4.18 15.49
CA ILE A 18 -2.58 3.09 14.54
C ILE A 18 -1.31 2.69 13.80
N CYS A 19 -0.55 3.64 13.26
CA CYS A 19 0.71 3.34 12.58
C CYS A 19 1.74 2.71 13.52
N SER A 20 1.84 3.18 14.77
CA SER A 20 2.73 2.60 15.77
C SER A 20 2.36 1.15 16.10
N LEU A 21 1.07 0.87 16.28
CA LEU A 21 0.59 -0.48 16.57
C LEU A 21 0.83 -1.43 15.38
N ILE A 22 0.57 -0.97 14.16
CA ILE A 22 0.83 -1.72 12.93
C ILE A 22 2.33 -1.99 12.78
N GLY A 23 3.17 -0.98 12.98
CA GLY A 23 4.63 -1.12 12.91
C GLY A 23 5.18 -2.10 13.94
N PHE A 24 4.61 -2.10 15.15
CA PHE A 24 4.96 -3.06 16.19
C PHE A 24 4.62 -4.51 15.79
N ILE A 25 3.41 -4.73 15.25
CA ILE A 25 2.99 -6.05 14.76
C ILE A 25 3.90 -6.52 13.62
N LEU A 26 4.21 -5.64 12.66
CA LEU A 26 5.16 -5.92 11.59
C LEU A 26 6.54 -6.30 12.13
N ALA A 27 7.07 -5.56 13.10
CA ALA A 27 8.36 -5.84 13.72
C ALA A 27 8.39 -7.21 14.42
N VAL A 28 7.32 -7.58 15.12
CA VAL A 28 7.18 -8.89 15.76
C VAL A 28 7.18 -10.01 14.71
N ILE A 29 6.45 -9.84 13.61
CA ILE A 29 6.44 -10.81 12.50
C ILE A 29 7.84 -10.94 11.86
N ILE A 30 8.56 -9.82 11.68
CA ILE A 30 9.93 -9.82 11.18
C ILE A 30 10.87 -10.63 12.08
N LEU A 31 10.71 -10.49 13.39
CA LEU A 31 11.53 -11.20 14.38
C LEU A 31 11.23 -12.70 14.41
N LEU A 32 9.96 -13.10 14.30
CA LEU A 32 9.52 -14.50 14.27
C LEU A 32 9.85 -15.23 12.96
N VAL A 33 9.62 -14.60 11.82
CA VAL A 33 9.80 -15.22 10.49
C VAL A 33 11.25 -15.09 10.00
N GLY A 34 11.96 -14.05 10.44
CA GLY A 34 13.33 -13.71 10.07
C GLY A 34 13.42 -12.54 9.10
N PHE A 35 14.41 -11.67 9.29
CA PHE A 35 14.61 -10.39 8.58
C PHE A 35 14.54 -10.50 7.05
N PHE A 36 15.24 -11.49 6.47
CA PHE A 36 15.31 -11.64 5.01
C PHE A 36 13.98 -12.08 4.38
N LYS A 37 13.19 -12.89 5.08
CA LYS A 37 11.89 -13.35 4.55
C LYS A 37 10.89 -12.20 4.47
N THR A 38 10.88 -11.32 5.46
CA THR A 38 9.96 -10.18 5.46
C THR A 38 10.36 -9.13 4.43
N LEU A 39 11.66 -8.92 4.24
CA LEU A 39 12.16 -8.05 3.16
C LEU A 39 11.75 -8.57 1.77
N PHE A 40 11.81 -9.88 1.55
CA PHE A 40 11.33 -10.51 0.33
C PHE A 40 9.83 -10.29 0.11
N ILE A 41 9.02 -10.44 1.16
CA ILE A 41 7.57 -10.19 1.11
C ILE A 41 7.28 -8.72 0.77
N ILE A 42 7.96 -7.77 1.43
CA ILE A 42 7.81 -6.33 1.16
C ILE A 42 8.18 -6.01 -0.29
N ALA A 43 9.30 -6.56 -0.78
CA ALA A 43 9.71 -6.38 -2.16
C ALA A 43 8.68 -6.95 -3.15
N CYS A 44 8.16 -8.16 -2.90
CA CYS A 44 7.08 -8.75 -3.71
C CYS A 44 5.80 -7.90 -3.70
N VAL A 45 5.40 -7.37 -2.55
CA VAL A 45 4.22 -6.49 -2.44
C VAL A 45 4.44 -5.18 -3.21
N LEU A 46 5.62 -4.56 -3.10
CA LEU A 46 5.94 -3.34 -3.84
C LEU A 46 5.95 -3.58 -5.36
N VAL A 47 6.57 -4.68 -5.81
CA VAL A 47 6.58 -5.07 -7.22
C VAL A 47 5.16 -5.38 -7.69
N GLY A 48 4.40 -6.17 -6.94
CA GLY A 48 3.01 -6.50 -7.25
C GLY A 48 2.10 -5.28 -7.28
N TYR A 49 2.29 -4.31 -6.38
CA TYR A 49 1.56 -3.05 -6.38
C TYR A 49 1.95 -2.17 -7.57
N TYR A 50 3.23 -2.07 -7.90
CA TYR A 50 3.70 -1.30 -9.05
C TYR A 50 3.17 -1.87 -10.37
N PHE A 51 3.22 -3.21 -10.53
CA PHE A 51 2.67 -3.89 -11.70
C PHE A 51 1.14 -3.86 -11.72
N GLY A 52 0.49 -4.08 -10.59
CA GLY A 52 -0.97 -4.04 -10.46
C GLY A 52 -1.56 -2.66 -10.69
N SER A 53 -0.93 -1.60 -10.15
CA SER A 53 -1.32 -0.22 -10.40
C SER A 53 -1.18 0.15 -11.88
N LYS A 54 -0.21 -0.42 -12.60
CA LYS A 54 -0.05 -0.22 -14.04
C LYS A 54 -1.18 -0.89 -14.86
N ILE A 55 -1.76 -1.97 -14.36
CA ILE A 55 -2.88 -2.68 -14.99
C ILE A 55 -4.22 -1.98 -14.71
N ASP A 56 -4.41 -1.50 -13.48
CA ASP A 56 -5.62 -0.76 -13.07
C ASP A 56 -5.69 0.64 -13.71
N ASN A 57 -4.56 1.16 -14.19
CA ASN A 57 -4.46 2.37 -15.01
C ASN A 57 -4.79 2.10 -16.50
N GLU A 58 -5.86 1.35 -16.79
CA GLU A 58 -6.41 1.19 -18.15
C GLU A 58 -6.74 2.55 -18.82
N GLU A 59 -6.90 3.62 -18.04
CA GLU A 59 -7.09 4.98 -18.54
C GLU A 59 -5.81 5.57 -19.17
N ASN A 60 -4.63 5.30 -18.60
CA ASN A 60 -3.36 5.82 -19.12
C ASN A 60 -2.79 4.94 -20.25
N ILE A 61 -3.04 3.63 -20.21
CA ILE A 61 -2.54 2.70 -21.24
C ILE A 61 -3.33 2.89 -22.53
N SER A 62 -4.65 3.13 -22.44
CA SER A 62 -5.49 3.43 -23.61
C SER A 62 -5.07 4.73 -24.30
N ASP A 63 -4.79 5.80 -23.54
CA ASP A 63 -4.36 7.10 -24.09
C ASP A 63 -2.98 7.02 -24.80
N ILE A 64 -2.05 6.23 -24.23
CA ILE A 64 -0.74 5.97 -24.84
C ILE A 64 -0.87 5.08 -26.08
N LEU A 65 -1.79 4.11 -26.05
CA LEU A 65 -2.05 3.20 -27.16
C LEU A 65 -2.76 3.90 -28.32
N ASP A 66 -3.70 4.82 -28.06
CA ASP A 66 -4.34 5.71 -29.05
C ASP A 66 -3.33 6.66 -29.70
N LYS A 67 -2.29 7.05 -28.97
CA LYS A 67 -1.22 7.92 -29.50
C LYS A 67 -0.19 7.17 -30.38
N ILE A 68 -0.07 5.86 -30.19
CA ILE A 68 0.87 4.98 -30.92
C ILE A 68 0.18 4.22 -32.07
N LEU A 69 -1.11 3.92 -31.95
CA LEU A 69 -1.90 3.32 -33.01
C LEU A 69 -2.76 4.40 -33.69
N PRO A 70 -2.50 4.72 -34.98
CA PRO A 70 -3.40 5.61 -35.72
C PRO A 70 -4.81 4.99 -35.76
N PRO A 71 -5.87 5.83 -35.68
CA PRO A 71 -7.26 5.35 -35.58
C PRO A 71 -7.60 4.46 -36.78
N GLY A 72 -7.62 3.16 -36.54
CA GLY A 72 -8.17 2.16 -37.45
C GLY A 72 -9.67 2.23 -37.34
N ASN A 73 -10.28 2.98 -38.25
CA ASN A 73 -11.71 3.17 -38.41
C ASN A 73 -12.40 1.81 -38.68
N PHE A 74 -12.73 1.06 -37.63
CA PHE A 74 -13.59 -0.12 -37.73
C PHE A 74 -15.00 0.27 -37.29
N LYS A 75 -15.78 0.51 -38.35
CA LYS A 75 -17.20 0.78 -38.48
C LYS A 75 -18.10 0.09 -37.45
#